data_AF-A0A832NMY0-F1
#
_entry.id   AF-A0A832NMY0-F1
#
_cell.length_a   1.000
_cell.length_b   1.000
_cell.length_c   1.000
_cell.angle_alpha   90.00
_cell.angle_beta   90.00
_cell.angle_gamma   90.00
#
_symmetry.space_group_name_H-M   'P 1'
#
loop_
_entity.id
_entity.type
_entity.pdbx_description
1 polymer ?
#
loop_
_entity_poly.entity_id
_entity_poly.type
_entity_poly.pdbx_seq_one_letter_code
_entity_poly.pdbx_strand_id
1 'polypeptide(L)'
;MRAKKLWESGIIIFWCIMIALLIKRNLPQANKDQISIKKIALDSEELERDTWMGIYLEEKKIGYSHFSISKAIFEGQNAYCLMDETFMKFKYLDQTYDAHIQARAYVKMDMKPLYFSMNIFTEVYRASIEGRTKGDKIEVVVDSGGTTLKKTFPISSSTYLPLVVDLILPKQKLEIGRPYRLQLFDPQILSGEYITITLKRKEKIGSEEVLVVEKDYKGLITTSWINMKGEVLKEENPLGLKMLSESKEIALANGKFEAGELVRKASIPSNIFISNARNVSYLKVRMRGLKGFVIPSNSRQLVKEENGEVVIEVRKEWIGEPGLTKEALKEYLLPSMLIQSSEPEIVNKAIEITEDDTRPWEKAKHLNKWVFWNIQKVPTFSLPSAINVLKEKRGDCNEHTALLVALARACNIPARAVTGIAYVPPTGLTIGEEDRGSFFYHAWVEVYISGTWRMLDPTFGQEDVDATHIKFLHGDIEKQAEIVRLIGNLKISVEEYK
;
A
#
# COMPACT_ATOMS: atom_id res chain seq x y z
N MET A 1 17.07 -52.85 2.40
CA MET A 1 15.89 -52.05 1.97
C MET A 1 15.17 -51.29 3.10
N ARG A 2 15.34 -51.63 4.39
CA ARG A 2 14.68 -50.91 5.52
C ARG A 2 15.38 -49.61 5.97
N ALA A 3 16.70 -49.50 5.83
CA ALA A 3 17.46 -48.31 6.24
C ALA A 3 17.21 -47.06 5.36
N LYS A 4 16.93 -47.25 4.05
CA LYS A 4 16.70 -46.15 3.10
C LYS A 4 15.36 -45.44 3.37
N LYS A 5 14.31 -46.19 3.72
CA LYS A 5 12.99 -45.64 4.10
C LYS A 5 13.01 -44.87 5.42
N LEU A 6 13.86 -45.25 6.38
CA LEU A 6 14.01 -44.51 7.65
C LEU A 6 14.67 -43.14 7.44
N TRP A 7 15.61 -43.06 6.49
CA TRP A 7 16.31 -41.82 6.17
C TRP A 7 15.43 -40.83 5.39
N GLU A 8 14.66 -41.33 4.41
CA GLU A 8 13.67 -40.54 3.66
C GLU A 8 12.55 -40.00 4.57
N SER A 9 12.10 -40.82 5.53
CA SER A 9 11.09 -40.39 6.52
C SER A 9 11.64 -39.31 7.47
N GLY A 10 12.92 -39.41 7.86
CA GLY A 10 13.59 -38.42 8.70
C GLY A 10 13.72 -37.05 8.02
N ILE A 11 13.99 -37.02 6.72
CA ILE A 11 14.08 -35.79 5.92
C ILE A 11 12.71 -35.11 5.81
N ILE A 12 11.64 -35.87 5.55
CA ILE A 12 10.27 -35.32 5.47
C ILE A 12 9.82 -34.78 6.82
N ILE A 13 10.09 -35.49 7.92
CA ILE A 13 9.76 -35.02 9.27
C ILE A 13 10.53 -33.74 9.60
N PHE A 14 11.84 -33.69 9.32
CA PHE A 14 12.65 -32.49 9.50
C PHE A 14 12.15 -31.32 8.64
N TRP A 15 11.77 -31.57 7.39
CA TRP A 15 11.22 -30.56 6.49
C TRP A 15 9.86 -30.02 6.96
N CYS A 16 8.95 -30.89 7.42
CA CYS A 16 7.69 -30.49 8.04
C CYS A 16 7.90 -29.69 9.33
N ILE A 17 8.89 -30.06 10.16
CA ILE A 17 9.26 -29.30 11.37
C ILE A 17 9.82 -27.94 10.97
N MET A 18 10.69 -27.86 9.97
CA MET A 18 11.26 -26.61 9.49
C MET A 18 10.20 -25.71 8.88
N ILE A 19 9.23 -26.26 8.11
CA ILE A 19 8.07 -25.51 7.63
C ILE A 19 7.19 -25.05 8.79
N ALA A 20 6.93 -25.89 9.79
CA ALA A 20 6.16 -25.49 10.96
C ALA A 20 6.87 -24.38 11.76
N LEU A 21 8.20 -24.43 11.85
CA LEU A 21 9.02 -23.39 12.48
C LEU A 21 9.08 -22.12 11.62
N LEU A 22 9.12 -22.24 10.30
CA LEU A 22 9.11 -21.12 9.36
C LEU A 22 7.74 -20.45 9.31
N ILE A 23 6.66 -21.23 9.35
CA ILE A 23 5.28 -20.75 9.56
C ILE A 23 5.18 -20.12 10.95
N LYS A 24 5.73 -20.70 12.02
CA LYS A 24 5.75 -20.06 13.35
C LYS A 24 6.57 -18.77 13.41
N ARG A 25 7.63 -18.66 12.60
CA ARG A 25 8.51 -17.49 12.49
C ARG A 25 7.90 -16.38 11.63
N ASN A 26 7.17 -16.75 10.58
CA ASN A 26 6.58 -15.85 9.59
C ASN A 26 5.07 -15.63 9.76
N LEU A 27 4.39 -16.43 10.60
CA LEU A 27 3.18 -15.99 11.25
C LEU A 27 3.55 -14.71 11.99
N PRO A 28 2.75 -13.64 11.90
CA PRO A 28 2.97 -12.47 12.74
C PRO A 28 3.10 -13.02 14.15
N GLN A 29 4.27 -12.82 14.79
CA GLN A 29 4.44 -13.19 16.18
C GLN A 29 3.32 -12.45 16.91
N ALA A 30 2.26 -13.18 17.23
CA ALA A 30 1.38 -12.82 18.30
C ALA A 30 2.32 -12.82 19.50
N ASN A 31 2.83 -11.63 19.86
CA ASN A 31 3.36 -11.46 21.19
C ASN A 31 2.30 -12.07 22.09
N LYS A 32 2.71 -13.01 22.95
CA LYS A 32 1.81 -13.69 23.88
C LYS A 32 1.02 -12.71 24.77
N ASP A 33 1.37 -11.42 24.72
CA ASP A 33 0.79 -10.30 25.43
C ASP A 33 -0.35 -9.56 24.68
N GLN A 34 -0.66 -9.90 23.43
CA GLN A 34 -1.68 -9.21 22.62
C GLN A 34 -3.06 -9.86 22.78
N ILE A 35 -4.05 -9.10 23.29
CA ILE A 35 -5.42 -9.60 23.47
C ILE A 35 -6.28 -9.28 22.23
N SER A 36 -7.13 -10.22 21.81
CA SER A 36 -8.20 -9.95 20.85
C SER A 36 -9.35 -9.20 21.52
N ILE A 37 -9.87 -8.17 20.86
CA ILE A 37 -11.06 -7.44 21.32
C ILE A 37 -12.24 -8.44 21.44
N LYS A 38 -12.96 -8.42 22.56
CA LYS A 38 -14.06 -9.36 22.83
C LYS A 38 -15.27 -9.08 21.93
N LYS A 39 -16.09 -10.13 21.75
CA LYS A 39 -17.37 -10.07 21.01
C LYS A 39 -18.21 -8.91 21.55
N ILE A 40 -18.52 -7.97 20.67
CA ILE A 40 -19.27 -6.77 20.99
C ILE A 40 -20.73 -7.16 21.22
N ALA A 41 -21.22 -6.95 22.45
CA ALA A 41 -22.64 -6.82 22.72
C ALA A 41 -22.94 -5.33 22.74
N LEU A 42 -23.51 -4.81 21.66
CA LEU A 42 -24.03 -3.45 21.61
C LEU A 42 -25.43 -3.49 22.21
N ASP A 43 -25.59 -2.97 23.42
CA ASP A 43 -26.91 -2.63 23.94
C ASP A 43 -27.54 -1.57 23.02
N SER A 44 -28.87 -1.62 22.95
CA SER A 44 -29.76 -0.95 22.00
C SER A 44 -29.81 0.59 22.14
N GLU A 45 -28.66 1.24 22.14
CA GLU A 45 -28.58 2.70 22.04
C GLU A 45 -28.90 3.15 20.62
N GLU A 46 -29.63 4.26 20.50
CA GLU A 46 -29.82 4.98 19.24
C GLU A 46 -28.48 5.55 18.77
N LEU A 47 -27.73 4.72 18.04
CA LEU A 47 -26.45 5.08 17.44
C LEU A 47 -26.69 5.86 16.14
N GLU A 48 -27.33 7.03 16.25
CA GLU A 48 -27.45 7.98 15.15
C GLU A 48 -26.38 9.07 15.31
N ARG A 49 -25.61 9.32 14.25
CA ARG A 49 -24.58 10.39 14.25
C ARG A 49 -24.47 11.07 12.91
N ASP A 50 -24.07 12.32 13.01
CA ASP A 50 -23.65 13.17 11.92
C ASP A 50 -22.42 13.96 12.39
N THR A 51 -21.25 13.68 11.82
CA THR A 51 -19.98 14.23 12.29
C THR A 51 -19.21 14.83 11.12
N TRP A 52 -18.84 16.09 11.28
CA TRP A 52 -18.02 16.82 10.32
C TRP A 52 -16.62 17.03 10.89
N MET A 53 -15.62 16.85 10.04
CA MET A 53 -14.23 17.07 10.39
C MET A 53 -13.53 17.89 9.32
N GLY A 54 -12.73 18.87 9.72
CA GLY A 54 -11.76 19.52 8.84
C GLY A 54 -10.50 18.66 8.71
N ILE A 55 -9.96 18.53 7.49
CA ILE A 55 -8.71 17.84 7.22
C ILE A 55 -7.61 18.87 7.00
N TYR A 56 -6.53 18.75 7.74
CA TYR A 56 -5.41 19.67 7.76
C TYR A 56 -4.10 18.94 7.47
N LEU A 57 -3.23 19.57 6.70
CA LEU A 57 -1.82 19.20 6.61
C LEU A 57 -1.02 20.32 7.28
N GLU A 58 -0.41 19.99 8.43
CA GLU A 58 0.14 20.96 9.37
C GLU A 58 -0.92 21.94 9.87
N GLU A 59 -0.91 23.17 9.37
CA GLU A 59 -1.87 24.24 9.68
C GLU A 59 -2.75 24.60 8.48
N LYS A 60 -2.49 24.00 7.29
CA LYS A 60 -3.24 24.27 6.07
C LYS A 60 -4.47 23.39 6.01
N LYS A 61 -5.64 23.98 5.77
CA LYS A 61 -6.87 23.22 5.58
C LYS A 61 -6.95 22.70 4.15
N ILE A 62 -6.81 21.40 4.00
CA ILE A 62 -6.74 20.74 2.69
C ILE A 62 -8.04 20.05 2.31
N GLY A 63 -8.98 19.89 3.24
CA GLY A 63 -10.22 19.15 2.96
C GLY A 63 -11.17 19.02 4.12
N TYR A 64 -12.14 18.11 3.98
CA TYR A 64 -13.09 17.72 5.01
C TYR A 64 -13.43 16.23 4.93
N SER A 65 -13.95 15.69 6.03
CA SER A 65 -14.63 14.41 6.08
C SER A 65 -15.99 14.57 6.76
N HIS A 66 -16.99 13.86 6.25
CA HIS A 66 -18.35 13.81 6.76
C HIS A 66 -18.73 12.35 6.97
N PHE A 67 -18.88 11.97 8.23
CA PHE A 67 -19.27 10.63 8.64
C PHE A 67 -20.69 10.65 9.21
N SER A 68 -21.53 9.70 8.82
CA SER A 68 -22.82 9.48 9.43
C SER A 68 -23.12 7.99 9.64
N ILE A 69 -23.91 7.71 10.67
CA ILE A 69 -24.44 6.37 10.95
C ILE A 69 -25.91 6.48 11.30
N SER A 70 -26.73 5.59 10.75
CA SER A 70 -28.16 5.49 11.03
C SER A 70 -28.64 4.05 11.02
N LYS A 71 -29.79 3.78 11.67
CA LYS A 71 -30.45 2.47 11.58
C LYS A 71 -31.00 2.26 10.18
N ALA A 72 -30.89 1.03 9.67
CA ALA A 72 -31.39 0.64 8.37
C ALA A 72 -31.91 -0.80 8.37
N ILE A 73 -32.64 -1.15 7.32
CA ILE A 73 -32.93 -2.54 6.96
C ILE A 73 -32.15 -2.86 5.70
N PHE A 74 -31.31 -3.89 5.76
CA PHE A 74 -30.54 -4.36 4.61
C PHE A 74 -30.89 -5.82 4.37
N GLU A 75 -31.48 -6.14 3.21
CA GLU A 75 -31.90 -7.50 2.85
C GLU A 75 -32.80 -8.18 3.90
N GLY A 76 -33.75 -7.43 4.46
CA GLY A 76 -34.75 -7.94 5.41
C GLY A 76 -34.26 -8.13 6.85
N GLN A 77 -33.03 -7.74 7.18
CA GLN A 77 -32.48 -7.75 8.54
C GLN A 77 -32.14 -6.34 9.04
N ASN A 78 -32.25 -6.13 10.35
CA ASN A 78 -31.83 -4.89 11.01
C ASN A 78 -30.31 -4.72 10.88
N ALA A 79 -29.90 -3.52 10.47
CA ALA A 79 -28.52 -3.16 10.20
C ALA A 79 -28.27 -1.69 10.59
N TYR A 80 -26.99 -1.29 10.59
CA TYR A 80 -26.59 0.10 10.53
C TYR A 80 -26.11 0.43 9.12
N CYS A 81 -26.49 1.60 8.62
CA CYS A 81 -25.93 2.20 7.41
C CYS A 81 -24.91 3.26 7.84
N LEU A 82 -23.66 3.06 7.44
CA LEU A 82 -22.58 4.02 7.62
C LEU A 82 -22.30 4.69 6.30
N MET A 83 -22.13 6.00 6.30
CA MET A 83 -21.71 6.79 5.15
C MET A 83 -20.50 7.63 5.54
N ASP A 84 -19.51 7.69 4.66
CA ASP A 84 -18.35 8.57 4.78
C ASP A 84 -18.16 9.29 3.45
N GLU A 85 -18.02 10.61 3.50
CA GLU A 85 -17.62 11.43 2.37
C GLU A 85 -16.38 12.22 2.76
N THR A 86 -15.31 12.06 1.98
CA THR A 86 -14.05 12.76 2.20
C THR A 86 -13.69 13.54 0.94
N PHE A 87 -13.39 14.82 1.10
CA PHE A 87 -12.79 15.67 0.09
C PHE A 87 -11.40 16.10 0.53
N MET A 88 -10.42 16.06 -0.37
CA MET A 88 -9.09 16.62 -0.14
C MET A 88 -8.50 17.21 -1.40
N LYS A 89 -7.78 18.32 -1.25
CA LYS A 89 -6.96 18.95 -2.27
C LYS A 89 -5.48 18.69 -1.99
N PHE A 90 -4.76 18.19 -2.98
CA PHE A 90 -3.34 17.91 -2.86
C PHE A 90 -2.57 18.39 -4.09
N LYS A 91 -1.27 18.58 -3.89
CA LYS A 91 -0.34 19.02 -4.92
C LYS A 91 0.58 17.87 -5.31
N TYR A 92 0.72 17.68 -6.61
CA TYR A 92 1.70 16.78 -7.21
C TYR A 92 2.43 17.52 -8.32
N LEU A 93 3.76 17.66 -8.17
CA LEU A 93 4.56 18.61 -8.95
C LEU A 93 3.93 20.01 -8.85
N ASP A 94 3.79 20.73 -9.96
CA ASP A 94 3.17 22.05 -10.00
C ASP A 94 1.66 22.03 -10.21
N GLN A 95 1.05 20.83 -10.22
CA GLN A 95 -0.38 20.65 -10.45
C GLN A 95 -1.12 20.38 -9.15
N THR A 96 -2.35 20.89 -9.08
CA THR A 96 -3.27 20.67 -7.96
C THR A 96 -4.37 19.73 -8.41
N TYR A 97 -4.75 18.82 -7.52
CA TYR A 97 -5.76 17.80 -7.78
C TYR A 97 -6.74 17.74 -6.62
N ASP A 98 -7.99 17.48 -6.97
CA ASP A 98 -9.08 17.25 -6.04
C ASP A 98 -9.38 15.74 -5.97
N ALA A 99 -9.48 15.20 -4.76
CA ALA A 99 -9.90 13.84 -4.49
C ALA A 99 -11.20 13.84 -3.68
N HIS A 100 -12.19 13.11 -4.18
CA HIS A 100 -13.44 12.80 -3.50
C HIS A 100 -13.54 11.30 -3.28
N ILE A 101 -13.77 10.90 -2.04
CA ILE A 101 -14.01 9.52 -1.65
C ILE A 101 -15.38 9.45 -1.01
N GLN A 102 -16.23 8.56 -1.51
CA GLN A 102 -17.56 8.32 -0.95
C GLN A 102 -17.68 6.85 -0.61
N ALA A 103 -17.81 6.53 0.66
CA ALA A 103 -18.01 5.17 1.15
C ALA A 103 -19.41 5.01 1.76
N ARG A 104 -19.95 3.81 1.60
CA ARG A 104 -21.16 3.35 2.29
C ARG A 104 -20.93 1.94 2.76
N ALA A 105 -21.35 1.63 3.98
CA ALA A 105 -21.33 0.27 4.50
C ALA A 105 -22.65 -0.07 5.19
N TYR A 106 -23.10 -1.30 5.00
CA TYR A 106 -24.12 -1.91 5.85
C TYR A 106 -23.44 -2.91 6.77
N VAL A 107 -23.68 -2.78 8.07
CA VAL A 107 -23.16 -3.67 9.09
C VAL A 107 -24.29 -4.21 9.95
N LYS A 108 -24.11 -5.40 10.49
CA LYS A 108 -25.01 -5.99 11.49
C LYS A 108 -25.04 -5.11 12.75
N MET A 109 -26.01 -5.36 13.62
CA MET A 109 -26.09 -4.70 14.93
C MET A 109 -24.85 -4.96 15.82
N ASP A 110 -24.06 -6.02 15.53
CA ASP A 110 -22.76 -6.31 16.16
C ASP A 110 -21.54 -5.74 15.39
N MET A 111 -21.77 -4.79 14.48
CA MET A 111 -20.81 -4.06 13.63
C MET A 111 -20.06 -4.89 12.58
N LYS A 112 -20.48 -6.13 12.34
CA LYS A 112 -19.87 -6.97 11.30
C LYS A 112 -20.35 -6.58 9.90
N PRO A 113 -19.47 -6.64 8.89
CA PRO A 113 -19.83 -6.27 7.53
C PRO A 113 -20.93 -7.16 6.96
N LEU A 114 -21.87 -6.53 6.26
CA LEU A 114 -22.82 -7.16 5.35
C LEU A 114 -22.49 -6.77 3.92
N TYR A 115 -22.28 -5.47 3.72
CA TYR A 115 -22.01 -4.85 2.43
C TYR A 115 -21.13 -3.62 2.61
N PHE A 116 -20.33 -3.30 1.60
CA PHE A 116 -19.77 -1.97 1.44
C PHE A 116 -19.72 -1.57 -0.04
N SER A 117 -19.71 -0.27 -0.29
CA SER A 117 -19.37 0.34 -1.57
C SER A 117 -18.49 1.56 -1.32
N MET A 118 -17.50 1.78 -2.17
CA MET A 118 -16.64 2.95 -2.11
C MET A 118 -16.41 3.45 -3.53
N ASN A 119 -16.63 4.74 -3.73
CA ASN A 119 -16.30 5.42 -4.98
C ASN A 119 -15.17 6.41 -4.74
N ILE A 120 -14.19 6.41 -5.62
CA ILE A 120 -13.05 7.32 -5.59
C ILE A 120 -13.09 8.12 -6.88
N PHE A 121 -13.16 9.43 -6.78
CA PHE A 121 -13.19 10.36 -7.90
C PHE A 121 -12.06 11.36 -7.78
N THR A 122 -11.33 11.55 -8.86
CA THR A 122 -10.47 12.71 -9.09
C THR A 122 -10.80 13.29 -10.46
N GLU A 123 -10.25 14.44 -10.83
CA GLU A 123 -10.43 15.00 -12.18
C GLU A 123 -10.04 14.02 -13.30
N VAL A 124 -9.07 13.14 -13.03
CA VAL A 124 -8.46 12.26 -14.01
C VAL A 124 -8.82 10.78 -13.83
N TYR A 125 -9.53 10.41 -12.77
CA TYR A 125 -9.75 9.01 -12.40
C TYR A 125 -11.06 8.76 -11.66
N ARG A 126 -11.68 7.60 -11.94
CA ARG A 126 -12.85 7.08 -11.22
C ARG A 126 -12.69 5.59 -10.93
N ALA A 127 -12.92 5.19 -9.68
CA ALA A 127 -13.12 3.80 -9.29
C ALA A 127 -14.39 3.62 -8.47
N SER A 128 -14.96 2.43 -8.56
CA SER A 128 -15.89 1.91 -7.57
C SER A 128 -15.40 0.55 -7.05
N ILE A 129 -15.57 0.32 -5.76
CA ILE A 129 -15.26 -0.95 -5.09
C ILE A 129 -16.50 -1.33 -4.31
N GLU A 130 -17.06 -2.50 -4.59
CA GLU A 130 -18.22 -3.04 -3.89
C GLU A 130 -17.86 -4.39 -3.28
N GLY A 131 -18.35 -4.65 -2.06
CA GLY A 131 -18.12 -5.90 -1.37
C GLY A 131 -19.38 -6.43 -0.72
N ARG A 132 -19.63 -7.74 -0.87
CA ARG A 132 -20.73 -8.45 -0.21
C ARG A 132 -20.21 -9.59 0.63
N THR A 133 -20.65 -9.63 1.88
CA THR A 133 -20.35 -10.73 2.79
C THR A 133 -21.27 -11.92 2.52
N LYS A 134 -20.69 -13.09 2.28
CA LYS A 134 -21.39 -14.38 2.15
C LYS A 134 -20.69 -15.43 3.00
N GLY A 135 -21.31 -15.78 4.12
CA GLY A 135 -20.74 -16.75 5.06
C GLY A 135 -19.42 -16.26 5.66
N ASP A 136 -18.34 -17.01 5.39
CA ASP A 136 -16.97 -16.76 5.83
C ASP A 136 -16.13 -16.03 4.78
N LYS A 137 -16.76 -15.38 3.80
CA LYS A 137 -16.09 -14.71 2.68
C LYS A 137 -16.71 -13.36 2.37
N ILE A 138 -15.93 -12.46 1.77
CA ILE A 138 -16.40 -11.25 1.10
C ILE A 138 -16.10 -11.39 -0.39
N GLU A 139 -17.14 -11.32 -1.21
CA GLU A 139 -17.03 -11.17 -2.66
C GLU A 139 -16.88 -9.68 -2.98
N VAL A 140 -15.77 -9.30 -3.61
CA VAL A 140 -15.46 -7.93 -3.99
C VAL A 140 -15.49 -7.79 -5.49
N VAL A 141 -16.09 -6.71 -5.94
CA VAL A 141 -16.14 -6.24 -7.31
C VAL A 141 -15.46 -4.88 -7.36
N VAL A 142 -14.45 -4.72 -8.21
CA VAL A 142 -13.80 -3.42 -8.45
C VAL A 142 -14.10 -3.01 -9.88
N ASP A 143 -14.73 -1.87 -10.06
CA ASP A 143 -14.79 -1.19 -11.35
C ASP A 143 -13.78 -0.05 -11.36
N SER A 144 -12.91 -0.05 -12.37
CA SER A 144 -11.97 1.03 -12.59
C SER A 144 -11.85 1.19 -14.10
N GLY A 145 -12.01 2.40 -14.63
CA GLY A 145 -11.83 2.68 -16.07
C GLY A 145 -12.65 1.79 -17.01
N GLY A 146 -13.85 1.33 -16.61
CA GLY A 146 -14.74 0.52 -17.43
C GLY A 146 -14.43 -0.98 -17.47
N THR A 147 -13.52 -1.47 -16.62
CA THR A 147 -13.27 -2.91 -16.43
C THR A 147 -13.67 -3.34 -15.03
N THR A 148 -14.36 -4.47 -14.95
CA THR A 148 -14.81 -5.06 -13.68
C THR A 148 -13.92 -6.24 -13.27
N LEU A 149 -13.23 -6.12 -12.13
CA LEU A 149 -12.49 -7.20 -11.47
C LEU A 149 -13.36 -7.82 -10.38
N LYS A 150 -13.37 -9.16 -10.28
CA LYS A 150 -14.06 -9.88 -9.21
C LYS A 150 -13.09 -10.78 -8.45
N LYS A 151 -13.10 -10.71 -7.12
CA LYS A 151 -12.27 -11.56 -6.25
C LYS A 151 -13.00 -11.86 -4.96
N THR A 152 -12.74 -13.02 -4.39
CA THR A 152 -13.31 -13.43 -3.10
C THR A 152 -12.20 -13.49 -2.06
N PHE A 153 -12.46 -12.91 -0.90
CA PHE A 153 -11.52 -12.85 0.22
C PHE A 153 -12.09 -13.63 1.42
N PRO A 154 -11.30 -14.47 2.09
CA PRO A 154 -11.73 -15.11 3.33
C PRO A 154 -11.84 -14.07 4.45
N ILE A 155 -12.87 -14.19 5.28
CA ILE A 155 -13.05 -13.40 6.50
C ILE A 155 -13.38 -14.30 7.68
N SER A 156 -13.14 -13.81 8.89
CA SER A 156 -13.54 -14.50 10.11
C SER A 156 -14.78 -13.85 10.71
N SER A 157 -15.39 -14.52 11.69
CA SER A 157 -16.47 -13.92 12.49
C SER A 157 -16.03 -12.72 13.33
N SER A 158 -14.73 -12.38 13.35
CA SER A 158 -14.15 -11.22 14.05
C SER A 158 -13.60 -10.16 13.08
N THR A 159 -13.90 -10.27 11.78
CA THR A 159 -13.51 -9.26 10.79
C THR A 159 -14.47 -8.07 10.83
N TYR A 160 -13.91 -6.86 10.91
CA TYR A 160 -14.60 -5.58 10.88
C TYR A 160 -14.15 -4.73 9.68
N LEU A 161 -14.85 -3.64 9.40
CA LEU A 161 -14.39 -2.61 8.45
C LEU A 161 -13.66 -1.49 9.21
N PRO A 162 -12.71 -0.75 8.57
CA PRO A 162 -12.06 0.39 9.20
C PRO A 162 -13.03 1.44 9.77
N LEU A 163 -14.14 1.73 9.07
CA LEU A 163 -15.13 2.74 9.48
C LEU A 163 -15.80 2.48 10.83
N VAL A 164 -15.81 1.24 11.33
CA VAL A 164 -16.46 0.92 12.60
C VAL A 164 -15.50 0.94 13.78
N VAL A 165 -14.18 1.06 13.55
CA VAL A 165 -13.17 0.89 14.60
C VAL A 165 -13.41 1.88 15.73
N ASP A 166 -13.47 3.18 15.44
CA ASP A 166 -13.59 4.20 16.48
C ASP A 166 -14.95 4.15 17.22
N LEU A 167 -16.00 3.62 16.58
CA LEU A 167 -17.31 3.40 17.21
C LEU A 167 -17.28 2.32 18.29
N ILE A 168 -16.45 1.29 18.10
CA ILE A 168 -16.45 0.11 18.99
C ILE A 168 -15.49 0.26 20.15
N LEU A 169 -14.47 1.13 20.04
CA LEU A 169 -13.39 1.28 21.01
C LEU A 169 -13.86 1.71 22.40
N PRO A 170 -14.74 2.72 22.58
CA PRO A 170 -15.17 3.13 23.91
C PRO A 170 -15.98 2.09 24.67
N LYS A 171 -16.60 1.15 23.94
CA LYS A 171 -17.36 0.04 24.53
C LYS A 171 -16.45 -1.11 24.97
N GLN A 172 -15.15 -1.03 24.69
CA GLN A 172 -14.16 -1.99 25.15
C GLN A 172 -13.55 -1.57 26.49
N LYS A 173 -13.30 -2.56 27.35
CA LYS A 173 -12.53 -2.37 28.59
C LYS A 173 -11.03 -2.34 28.29
N LEU A 174 -10.58 -1.33 27.54
CA LEU A 174 -9.17 -1.17 27.19
C LEU A 174 -8.36 -0.80 28.43
N GLU A 175 -7.20 -1.43 28.57
CA GLU A 175 -6.22 -1.14 29.62
C GLU A 175 -5.14 -0.23 29.04
N ILE A 176 -4.71 0.77 29.82
CA ILE A 176 -3.68 1.72 29.39
C ILE A 176 -2.37 0.98 29.10
N GLY A 177 -1.75 1.28 27.96
CA GLY A 177 -0.49 0.72 27.50
C GLY A 177 -0.57 -0.73 26.98
N ARG A 178 -1.71 -1.39 27.12
CA ARG A 178 -1.88 -2.78 26.68
C ARG A 178 -2.29 -2.85 25.19
N PRO A 179 -1.58 -3.60 24.34
CA PRO A 179 -1.92 -3.70 22.92
C PRO A 179 -3.05 -4.70 22.67
N TYR A 180 -4.03 -4.29 21.87
CA TYR A 180 -5.17 -5.09 21.42
C TYR A 180 -5.10 -5.28 19.91
N ARG A 181 -5.48 -6.45 19.40
CA ARG A 181 -5.57 -6.71 17.96
C ARG A 181 -7.00 -6.87 17.49
N LEU A 182 -7.29 -6.23 16.36
CA LEU A 182 -8.56 -6.31 15.68
C LEU A 182 -8.31 -6.68 14.22
N GLN A 183 -9.06 -7.66 13.71
CA GLN A 183 -8.99 -8.04 12.31
C GLN A 183 -9.89 -7.12 11.49
N LEU A 184 -9.32 -6.50 10.46
CA LEU A 184 -10.00 -5.63 9.51
C LEU A 184 -9.99 -6.25 8.12
N PHE A 185 -11.02 -5.99 7.34
CA PHE A 185 -10.95 -6.07 5.89
C PHE A 185 -10.98 -4.65 5.35
N ASP A 186 -9.93 -4.23 4.67
CA ASP A 186 -9.77 -2.88 4.16
C ASP A 186 -10.08 -2.84 2.65
N PRO A 187 -11.18 -2.18 2.23
CA PRO A 187 -11.57 -2.07 0.84
C PRO A 187 -10.57 -1.29 -0.05
N GLN A 188 -9.75 -0.41 0.52
CA GLN A 188 -8.82 0.42 -0.27
C GLN A 188 -7.60 -0.37 -0.75
N ILE A 189 -7.07 -1.23 0.11
CA ILE A 189 -5.92 -2.08 -0.21
C ILE A 189 -6.30 -3.55 -0.51
N LEU A 190 -7.59 -3.88 -0.43
CA LEU A 190 -8.15 -5.21 -0.65
C LEU A 190 -7.45 -6.31 0.16
N SER A 191 -7.15 -6.04 1.43
CA SER A 191 -6.49 -7.00 2.32
C SER A 191 -7.23 -7.19 3.63
N GLY A 192 -7.19 -8.42 4.15
CA GLY A 192 -7.65 -8.79 5.48
C GLY A 192 -6.47 -8.79 6.45
N GLU A 193 -6.39 -7.82 7.34
CA GLU A 193 -5.20 -7.55 8.15
C GLU A 193 -5.54 -7.24 9.60
N TYR A 194 -4.52 -7.17 10.45
CA TYR A 194 -4.71 -6.74 11.84
C TYR A 194 -4.28 -5.29 12.03
N ILE A 195 -5.10 -4.53 12.75
CA ILE A 195 -4.71 -3.28 13.37
C ILE A 195 -4.34 -3.54 14.84
N THR A 196 -3.29 -2.88 15.32
CA THR A 196 -2.93 -2.87 16.74
C THR A 196 -3.44 -1.58 17.37
N ILE A 197 -4.17 -1.71 18.48
CA ILE A 197 -4.84 -0.63 19.18
C ILE A 197 -4.27 -0.55 20.59
N THR A 198 -3.81 0.63 21.00
CA THR A 198 -3.27 0.86 22.34
C THR A 198 -3.91 2.09 22.96
N LEU A 199 -4.61 1.93 24.08
CA LEU A 199 -5.07 3.08 24.87
C LEU A 199 -3.85 3.73 25.53
N LYS A 200 -3.51 4.96 25.16
CA LYS A 200 -2.34 5.66 25.72
C LYS A 200 -2.65 6.33 27.03
N ARG A 201 -3.82 6.96 27.12
CA ARG A 201 -4.32 7.63 28.32
C ARG A 201 -5.80 7.92 28.19
N LYS A 202 -6.40 8.31 29.32
CA LYS A 202 -7.71 8.94 29.38
C LYS A 202 -7.52 10.40 29.78
N GLU A 203 -8.21 11.30 29.12
CA GLU A 203 -8.20 12.72 29.46
C GLU A 203 -9.61 13.29 29.47
N LYS A 204 -9.76 14.50 30.03
CA LYS A 204 -11.01 15.25 30.00
C LYS A 204 -10.84 16.44 29.07
N ILE A 205 -11.73 16.55 28.08
CA ILE A 205 -11.81 17.71 27.20
C ILE A 205 -13.15 18.40 27.50
N GLY A 206 -13.08 19.55 28.17
CA GLY A 206 -14.27 20.17 28.76
C GLY A 206 -14.93 19.25 29.80
N SER A 207 -16.15 18.81 29.53
CA SER A 207 -16.90 17.88 30.40
C SER A 207 -16.86 16.42 29.93
N GLU A 208 -16.34 16.14 28.74
CA GLU A 208 -16.33 14.80 28.16
C GLU A 208 -15.10 14.00 28.57
N GLU A 209 -15.29 12.71 28.90
CA GLU A 209 -14.19 11.75 29.01
C GLU A 209 -13.78 11.30 27.61
N VAL A 210 -12.48 11.38 27.34
CA VAL A 210 -11.87 11.12 26.03
C VAL A 210 -10.78 10.08 26.16
N LEU A 211 -10.86 9.07 25.31
CA LEU A 211 -9.85 8.04 25.13
C LEU A 211 -8.83 8.54 24.10
N VAL A 212 -7.54 8.54 24.47
CA VAL A 212 -6.48 8.80 23.51
C VAL A 212 -5.90 7.47 23.07
N VAL A 213 -6.22 7.07 21.85
CA VAL A 213 -5.94 5.76 21.31
C VAL A 213 -4.93 5.86 20.17
N GLU A 214 -3.86 5.08 20.27
CA GLU A 214 -2.89 4.89 19.20
C GLU A 214 -3.29 3.65 18.40
N LYS A 215 -3.40 3.82 17.08
CA LYS A 215 -3.74 2.80 16.10
C LYS A 215 -2.53 2.59 15.19
N ASP A 216 -1.96 1.40 15.21
CA ASP A 216 -0.88 0.99 14.30
C ASP A 216 -1.46 0.04 13.25
N TYR A 217 -1.58 0.56 12.03
CA TYR A 217 -2.00 -0.20 10.87
C TYR A 217 -0.83 -0.32 9.89
N LYS A 218 -0.13 -1.47 9.95
CA LYS A 218 1.08 -1.73 9.14
C LYS A 218 2.11 -0.59 9.27
N GLY A 219 2.40 -0.13 10.48
CA GLY A 219 3.37 0.93 10.76
C GLY A 219 2.88 2.35 10.46
N LEU A 220 1.71 2.51 9.85
CA LEU A 220 1.02 3.79 9.83
C LEU A 220 0.38 4.00 11.20
N ILE A 221 1.03 4.82 12.02
CA ILE A 221 0.57 5.17 13.35
C ILE A 221 -0.38 6.36 13.23
N THR A 222 -1.59 6.22 13.73
CA THR A 222 -2.50 7.34 13.96
C THR A 222 -2.85 7.42 15.44
N THR A 223 -3.06 8.64 15.94
CA THR A 223 -3.55 8.88 17.30
C THR A 223 -4.90 9.56 17.22
N SER A 224 -5.90 9.01 17.90
CA SER A 224 -7.28 9.50 17.86
C SER A 224 -7.77 9.79 19.27
N TRP A 225 -8.49 10.91 19.40
CA TRP A 225 -9.17 11.35 20.59
C TRP A 225 -10.65 11.02 20.43
N ILE A 226 -11.10 10.00 21.15
CA ILE A 226 -12.42 9.41 20.97
C ILE A 226 -13.21 9.59 22.26
N ASN A 227 -14.36 10.25 22.20
CA ASN A 227 -15.21 10.39 23.39
C ASN A 227 -15.92 9.07 23.73
N MET A 228 -16.58 9.01 24.88
CA MET A 228 -17.26 7.78 25.32
C MET A 228 -18.45 7.35 24.44
N LYS A 229 -18.94 8.24 23.57
CA LYS A 229 -19.91 7.87 22.54
C LYS A 229 -19.19 7.13 21.40
N GLY A 230 -17.95 7.48 21.06
CA GLY A 230 -17.24 6.96 19.88
C GLY A 230 -17.17 7.98 18.76
N GLU A 231 -17.33 9.26 19.07
CA GLU A 231 -17.09 10.37 18.16
C GLU A 231 -15.62 10.75 18.24
N VAL A 232 -15.01 10.95 17.08
CA VAL A 232 -13.60 11.36 16.98
C VAL A 232 -13.55 12.88 17.06
N LEU A 233 -12.94 13.41 18.12
CA LEU A 233 -12.75 14.85 18.32
C LEU A 233 -11.53 15.37 17.56
N LYS A 234 -10.50 14.53 17.48
CA LYS A 234 -9.23 14.82 16.81
C LYS A 234 -8.60 13.51 16.36
N GLU A 235 -7.95 13.52 15.21
CA GLU A 235 -7.03 12.47 14.76
C GLU A 235 -5.76 13.11 14.20
N GLU A 236 -4.60 12.49 14.41
CA GLU A 236 -3.34 12.94 13.81
C GLU A 236 -2.39 11.79 13.47
N ASN A 237 -1.47 12.03 12.52
CA ASN A 237 -0.42 11.09 12.16
C ASN A 237 0.98 11.76 12.11
N PRO A 238 2.07 10.97 12.15
CA PRO A 238 3.44 11.50 12.06
C PRO A 238 3.79 12.25 10.75
N LEU A 239 2.96 12.14 9.71
CA LEU A 239 3.15 12.87 8.44
C LEU A 239 2.60 14.30 8.50
N GLY A 240 2.03 14.70 9.63
CA GLY A 240 1.46 16.04 9.85
C GLY A 240 0.02 16.18 9.39
N LEU A 241 -0.65 15.09 9.01
CA LEU A 241 -2.08 15.09 8.76
C LEU A 241 -2.82 15.18 10.10
N LYS A 242 -3.78 16.09 10.20
CA LYS A 242 -4.69 16.23 11.34
C LYS A 242 -6.12 16.28 10.85
N MET A 243 -7.03 15.63 11.57
CA MET A 243 -8.47 15.80 11.42
C MET A 243 -9.02 16.38 12.71
N LEU A 244 -9.86 17.40 12.61
CA LEU A 244 -10.44 18.09 13.75
C LEU A 244 -11.97 18.07 13.62
N SER A 245 -12.67 17.67 14.68
CA SER A 245 -14.13 17.77 14.72
C SER A 245 -14.56 19.23 14.75
N GLU A 246 -15.44 19.59 13.83
CA GLU A 246 -15.84 20.97 13.56
C GLU A 246 -17.32 21.02 13.16
N SER A 247 -17.92 22.21 13.18
CA SER A 247 -19.24 22.39 12.56
C SER A 247 -19.12 22.18 11.04
N LYS A 248 -20.25 21.84 10.39
CA LYS A 248 -20.31 21.70 8.93
C LYS A 248 -19.78 22.92 8.19
N GLU A 249 -20.13 24.12 8.66
CA GLU A 249 -19.74 25.39 8.03
C GLU A 249 -18.22 25.59 8.09
N ILE A 250 -17.62 25.28 9.25
CA ILE A 250 -16.17 25.38 9.45
C ILE A 250 -15.46 24.31 8.62
N ALA A 251 -15.91 23.04 8.70
CA ALA A 251 -15.33 21.91 7.98
C ALA A 251 -15.32 22.14 6.46
N LEU A 252 -16.44 22.60 5.90
CA LEU A 252 -16.55 22.91 4.47
C LEU A 252 -15.75 24.16 4.05
N ALA A 253 -15.38 25.03 4.99
CA ALA A 253 -14.58 26.23 4.73
C ALA A 253 -15.06 27.09 3.55
N ASN A 254 -16.37 27.09 3.28
CA ASN A 254 -16.98 27.70 2.08
C ASN A 254 -16.32 27.25 0.75
N GLY A 255 -15.84 26.02 0.67
CA GLY A 255 -15.16 25.46 -0.50
C GLY A 255 -13.71 25.94 -0.70
N LYS A 256 -13.15 26.72 0.23
CA LYS A 256 -11.79 27.25 0.12
C LYS A 256 -10.79 26.34 0.83
N PHE A 257 -10.17 25.47 0.04
CA PHE A 257 -9.14 24.55 0.51
C PHE A 257 -7.79 24.85 -0.14
N GLU A 258 -6.72 24.69 0.63
CA GLU A 258 -5.34 24.73 0.16
C GLU A 258 -4.90 23.37 -0.36
N ALA A 259 -3.88 23.33 -1.23
CA ALA A 259 -3.32 22.08 -1.71
C ALA A 259 -2.21 21.56 -0.78
N GLY A 260 -2.40 20.37 -0.22
CA GLY A 260 -1.39 19.69 0.60
C GLY A 260 -0.27 19.05 -0.22
N GLU A 261 1.00 19.25 0.14
CA GLU A 261 2.16 18.66 -0.54
C GLU A 261 2.51 17.26 0.02
N LEU A 262 1.58 16.31 -0.10
CA LEU A 262 1.71 14.96 0.49
C LEU A 262 2.91 14.18 -0.04
N VAL A 263 3.16 14.21 -1.35
CA VAL A 263 4.29 13.49 -1.97
C VAL A 263 5.64 14.02 -1.50
N ARG A 264 5.73 15.34 -1.32
CA ARG A 264 6.90 15.98 -0.71
C ARG A 264 7.13 15.50 0.72
N LYS A 265 6.06 15.43 1.55
CA LYS A 265 6.12 14.90 2.92
C LYS A 265 6.50 13.42 3.02
N ALA A 266 6.15 12.62 2.01
CA ALA A 266 6.50 11.21 1.94
C ALA A 266 7.94 10.96 1.44
N SER A 267 8.61 11.97 0.88
CA SER A 267 9.99 11.87 0.37
C SER A 267 11.02 11.63 1.47
N ILE A 268 12.17 11.07 1.09
CA ILE A 268 13.30 10.83 1.99
C ILE A 268 14.46 11.73 1.53
N PRO A 269 14.72 12.85 2.21
CA PRO A 269 15.76 13.79 1.81
C PRO A 269 17.13 13.15 1.71
N SER A 270 17.87 13.47 0.65
CA SER A 270 19.26 13.07 0.51
C SER A 270 20.18 14.03 1.26
N ASN A 271 21.21 13.50 1.93
CA ASN A 271 22.24 14.30 2.56
C ASN A 271 23.19 14.98 1.55
N ILE A 272 23.26 14.48 0.31
CA ILE A 272 24.10 15.03 -0.76
C ILE A 272 23.32 15.15 -2.08
N PHE A 273 23.77 16.04 -2.96
CA PHE A 273 23.34 16.06 -4.36
C PHE A 273 24.09 14.99 -5.14
N ILE A 274 23.37 14.10 -5.82
CA ILE A 274 23.96 13.05 -6.67
C ILE A 274 23.95 13.54 -8.12
N SER A 275 25.09 14.05 -8.57
CA SER A 275 25.29 14.50 -9.95
C SER A 275 25.11 13.35 -10.94
N ASN A 276 24.42 13.59 -12.05
CA ASN A 276 24.19 12.58 -13.11
C ASN A 276 23.62 11.26 -12.57
N ALA A 277 22.65 11.32 -11.65
CA ALA A 277 22.06 10.17 -10.96
C ALA A 277 21.70 8.98 -11.88
N ARG A 278 21.21 9.25 -13.09
CA ARG A 278 20.82 8.23 -14.07
C ARG A 278 21.98 7.40 -14.64
N ASN A 279 23.22 7.83 -14.41
CA ASN A 279 24.44 7.15 -14.86
C ASN A 279 25.24 6.53 -13.70
N VAL A 280 24.75 6.64 -12.46
CA VAL A 280 25.45 6.13 -11.29
C VAL A 280 25.55 4.61 -11.35
N SER A 281 26.78 4.12 -11.27
CA SER A 281 27.17 2.72 -11.38
C SER A 281 27.27 2.02 -10.02
N TYR A 282 27.52 2.80 -8.97
CA TYR A 282 27.64 2.33 -7.59
C TYR A 282 27.03 3.34 -6.62
N LEU A 283 26.31 2.85 -5.63
CA LEU A 283 25.79 3.67 -4.53
C LEU A 283 25.93 2.90 -3.22
N LYS A 284 26.50 3.54 -2.20
CA LYS A 284 26.52 3.05 -0.82
C LYS A 284 25.73 3.99 0.06
N VAL A 285 24.76 3.44 0.78
CA VAL A 285 23.93 4.21 1.71
C VAL A 285 23.81 3.52 3.06
N ARG A 286 23.49 4.32 4.07
CA ARG A 286 23.15 3.91 5.43
C ARG A 286 21.72 4.32 5.73
N MET A 287 20.92 3.39 6.23
CA MET A 287 19.49 3.57 6.46
C MET A 287 19.10 3.31 7.92
N ARG A 288 18.13 4.10 8.41
CA ARG A 288 17.46 3.95 9.71
C ARG A 288 15.94 3.95 9.51
N GLY A 289 15.20 3.43 10.49
CA GLY A 289 13.72 3.40 10.43
C GLY A 289 13.13 2.15 9.75
N LEU A 290 13.94 1.09 9.59
CA LEU A 290 13.55 -0.19 8.97
C LEU A 290 13.12 -1.26 9.98
N LYS A 291 12.62 -0.86 11.16
CA LYS A 291 12.33 -1.81 12.25
C LYS A 291 11.30 -2.86 11.80
N GLY A 292 11.69 -4.13 11.82
CA GLY A 292 10.83 -5.25 11.40
C GLY A 292 10.61 -5.34 9.88
N PHE A 293 11.39 -4.59 9.08
CA PHE A 293 11.36 -4.62 7.63
C PHE A 293 12.64 -5.25 7.09
N VAL A 294 12.51 -6.31 6.29
CA VAL A 294 13.65 -7.06 5.75
C VAL A 294 13.90 -6.61 4.32
N ILE A 295 15.05 -5.99 4.09
CA ILE A 295 15.49 -5.62 2.74
C ILE A 295 16.22 -6.82 2.10
N PRO A 296 15.85 -7.25 0.89
CA PRO A 296 16.48 -8.37 0.21
C PRO A 296 17.89 -8.00 -0.24
N SER A 297 18.81 -8.94 -0.10
CA SER A 297 20.11 -8.90 -0.78
C SER A 297 20.06 -9.75 -2.06
N ASN A 298 20.74 -9.29 -3.10
CA ASN A 298 20.82 -9.94 -4.41
C ASN A 298 22.15 -9.57 -5.11
N SER A 299 22.34 -10.01 -6.35
CA SER A 299 23.51 -9.76 -7.20
C SER A 299 23.85 -8.29 -7.47
N ARG A 300 22.88 -7.39 -7.33
CA ARG A 300 23.04 -5.95 -7.51
C ARG A 300 23.00 -5.18 -6.20
N GLN A 301 22.53 -5.77 -5.11
CA GLN A 301 22.29 -5.11 -3.85
C GLN A 301 22.79 -5.96 -2.68
N LEU A 302 23.85 -5.51 -2.02
CA LEU A 302 24.36 -6.12 -0.81
C LEU A 302 23.80 -5.39 0.41
N VAL A 303 23.24 -6.14 1.35
CA VAL A 303 22.62 -5.60 2.57
C VAL A 303 23.38 -6.12 3.78
N LYS A 304 23.81 -5.21 4.65
CA LYS A 304 24.49 -5.52 5.92
C LYS A 304 23.81 -4.78 7.06
N GLU A 305 23.68 -5.43 8.20
CA GLU A 305 23.23 -4.77 9.43
C GLU A 305 24.45 -4.39 10.27
N GLU A 306 24.55 -3.12 10.65
CA GLU A 306 25.66 -2.56 11.43
C GLU A 306 25.09 -1.63 12.50
N ASN A 307 25.34 -1.90 13.78
CA ASN A 307 24.95 -1.03 14.91
C ASN A 307 23.45 -0.63 14.93
N GLY A 308 22.55 -1.54 14.52
CA GLY A 308 21.11 -1.27 14.48
C GLY A 308 20.64 -0.46 13.26
N GLU A 309 21.51 -0.31 12.27
CA GLU A 309 21.25 0.33 10.98
C GLU A 309 21.50 -0.64 9.84
N VAL A 310 21.01 -0.28 8.65
CA VAL A 310 21.20 -1.08 7.45
C VAL A 310 22.10 -0.34 6.46
N VAL A 311 23.22 -0.95 6.12
CA VAL A 311 24.12 -0.49 5.05
C VAL A 311 23.79 -1.23 3.78
N ILE A 312 23.56 -0.49 2.70
CA ILE A 312 23.21 -1.04 1.39
C ILE A 312 24.23 -0.57 0.36
N GLU A 313 24.80 -1.52 -0.35
CA GLU A 313 25.64 -1.27 -1.52
C GLU A 313 24.89 -1.73 -2.77
N VAL A 314 24.57 -0.80 -3.67
CA VAL A 314 23.95 -1.07 -4.96
C VAL A 314 24.96 -0.92 -6.07
N ARG A 315 24.97 -1.87 -7.00
CA ARG A 315 25.78 -1.88 -8.23
C ARG A 315 24.85 -1.96 -9.43
N LYS A 316 25.27 -1.29 -10.50
CA LYS A 316 24.60 -1.36 -11.80
C LYS A 316 24.82 -2.71 -12.48
N GLU A 317 26.05 -3.22 -12.38
CA GLU A 317 26.44 -4.53 -12.91
C GLU A 317 25.92 -5.69 -12.04
N TRP A 318 25.59 -6.80 -12.69
CA TRP A 318 25.10 -8.02 -12.06
C TRP A 318 26.26 -8.92 -11.66
N ILE A 319 26.41 -9.19 -10.37
CA ILE A 319 27.32 -10.23 -9.88
C ILE A 319 26.54 -11.54 -9.92
N GLY A 320 26.65 -12.29 -11.02
CA GLY A 320 25.76 -13.40 -11.43
C GLY A 320 25.11 -14.23 -10.31
N GLU A 321 23.81 -14.54 -10.48
CA GLU A 321 23.02 -15.35 -9.56
C GLU A 321 22.84 -16.78 -10.07
N PRO A 322 22.63 -17.76 -9.17
CA PRO A 322 22.12 -19.06 -9.57
C PRO A 322 20.82 -18.89 -10.35
N GLY A 323 20.74 -19.51 -11.53
CA GLY A 323 19.53 -19.49 -12.33
C GLY A 323 18.35 -20.11 -11.59
N LEU A 324 17.15 -19.58 -11.83
CA LEU A 324 15.91 -20.14 -11.31
C LEU A 324 15.48 -21.34 -12.15
N THR A 325 14.84 -22.33 -11.51
CA THR A 325 14.22 -23.45 -12.20
C THR A 325 13.01 -22.97 -13.01
N LYS A 326 12.61 -23.74 -14.04
CA LYS A 326 11.39 -23.42 -14.81
C LYS A 326 10.14 -23.37 -13.93
N GLU A 327 10.09 -24.22 -12.91
CA GLU A 327 9.00 -24.28 -11.94
C GLU A 327 8.93 -22.99 -11.12
N ALA A 328 10.08 -22.46 -10.68
CA ALA A 328 10.15 -21.19 -9.96
C ALA A 328 9.80 -19.98 -10.84
N LEU A 329 9.97 -20.09 -12.16
CA LEU A 329 9.62 -19.02 -13.10
C LEU A 329 8.12 -18.97 -13.45
N LYS A 330 7.38 -20.05 -13.21
CA LYS A 330 5.98 -20.17 -13.63
C LYS A 330 5.09 -19.08 -13.04
N GLU A 331 5.29 -18.72 -11.77
CA GLU A 331 4.52 -17.65 -11.13
C GLU A 331 4.71 -16.29 -11.81
N TYR A 332 5.88 -16.04 -12.40
CA TYR A 332 6.23 -14.78 -13.06
C TYR A 332 5.80 -14.73 -14.53
N LEU A 333 5.14 -15.77 -15.04
CA LEU A 333 4.55 -15.84 -16.38
C LEU A 333 3.03 -15.74 -16.35
N LEU A 334 2.42 -16.17 -15.24
CA LEU A 334 0.96 -16.23 -15.12
C LEU A 334 0.34 -14.84 -14.87
N PRO A 335 -0.90 -14.62 -15.33
CA PRO A 335 -1.65 -13.42 -14.96
C PRO A 335 -1.94 -13.40 -13.46
N SER A 336 -2.17 -12.20 -12.93
CA SER A 336 -2.71 -11.98 -11.59
C SER A 336 -3.75 -10.87 -11.59
N MET A 337 -4.32 -10.54 -10.43
CA MET A 337 -5.49 -9.65 -10.31
C MET A 337 -5.30 -8.31 -11.04
N LEU A 338 -4.12 -7.70 -10.93
CA LEU A 338 -3.80 -6.42 -11.55
C LEU A 338 -2.83 -6.53 -12.73
N ILE A 339 -2.30 -7.73 -12.98
CA ILE A 339 -1.38 -8.04 -14.07
C ILE A 339 -2.11 -8.98 -15.03
N GLN A 340 -3.06 -8.46 -15.80
CA GLN A 340 -3.92 -9.27 -16.64
C GLN A 340 -3.24 -9.64 -17.97
N SER A 341 -2.10 -10.33 -17.91
CA SER A 341 -1.24 -10.66 -19.05
C SER A 341 -1.86 -11.59 -20.09
N SER A 342 -2.95 -12.28 -19.75
CA SER A 342 -3.70 -13.14 -20.66
C SER A 342 -4.85 -12.44 -21.38
N GLU A 343 -5.11 -11.16 -21.11
CA GLU A 343 -6.18 -10.40 -21.77
C GLU A 343 -5.85 -10.20 -23.25
N PRO A 344 -6.79 -10.45 -24.18
CA PRO A 344 -6.53 -10.34 -25.62
C PRO A 344 -5.97 -8.97 -26.04
N GLU A 345 -6.45 -7.88 -25.43
CA GLU A 345 -5.95 -6.53 -25.71
C GLU A 345 -4.47 -6.36 -25.32
N ILE A 346 -4.06 -6.92 -24.18
CA ILE A 346 -2.66 -6.90 -23.71
C ILE A 346 -1.79 -7.77 -24.62
N VAL A 347 -2.25 -8.97 -24.96
CA VAL A 347 -1.53 -9.89 -25.85
C VAL A 347 -1.33 -9.27 -27.24
N ASN A 348 -2.40 -8.74 -27.83
CA ASN A 348 -2.34 -8.11 -29.15
C ASN A 348 -1.41 -6.89 -29.14
N LYS A 349 -1.47 -6.05 -28.10
CA LYS A 349 -0.56 -4.92 -27.98
C LYS A 349 0.88 -5.35 -27.80
N ALA A 350 1.16 -6.40 -27.03
CA ALA A 350 2.51 -6.92 -26.85
C ALA A 350 3.09 -7.45 -28.17
N ILE A 351 2.28 -8.14 -28.98
CA ILE A 351 2.66 -8.58 -30.33
C ILE A 351 2.92 -7.37 -31.24
N GLU A 352 2.04 -6.36 -31.24
CA GLU A 352 2.23 -5.14 -32.04
C GLU A 352 3.52 -4.39 -31.70
N ILE A 353 3.85 -4.22 -30.42
CA ILE A 353 5.05 -3.49 -29.98
C ILE A 353 6.33 -4.28 -30.30
N THR A 354 6.27 -5.60 -30.19
CA THR A 354 7.47 -6.45 -30.33
C THR A 354 7.71 -6.93 -31.76
N GLU A 355 6.71 -6.80 -32.64
CA GLU A 355 6.76 -7.19 -34.05
C GLU A 355 7.38 -8.59 -34.20
N ASP A 356 8.34 -8.74 -35.11
CA ASP A 356 9.03 -9.99 -35.41
C ASP A 356 10.31 -10.22 -34.57
N ASP A 357 10.62 -9.40 -33.56
CA ASP A 357 11.85 -9.59 -32.78
C ASP A 357 11.75 -10.87 -31.94
N THR A 358 12.71 -11.78 -32.12
CA THR A 358 12.75 -13.07 -31.41
C THR A 358 13.60 -13.02 -30.15
N ARG A 359 14.35 -11.94 -29.92
CA ARG A 359 15.29 -11.79 -28.81
C ARG A 359 14.57 -11.26 -27.57
N PRO A 360 14.47 -12.04 -26.46
CA PRO A 360 13.67 -11.63 -25.30
C PRO A 360 14.06 -10.27 -24.70
N TRP A 361 15.35 -9.93 -24.71
CA TRP A 361 15.80 -8.65 -24.17
C TRP A 361 15.41 -7.47 -25.04
N GLU A 362 15.48 -7.61 -26.36
CA GLU A 362 15.08 -6.55 -27.28
C GLU A 362 13.56 -6.33 -27.21
N LYS A 363 12.77 -7.41 -27.13
CA LYS A 363 11.34 -7.34 -26.83
C LYS A 363 11.06 -6.55 -25.56
N ALA A 364 11.74 -6.88 -24.45
CA ALA A 364 11.54 -6.20 -23.18
C ALA A 364 11.87 -4.70 -23.25
N LYS A 365 12.91 -4.30 -24.01
CA LYS A 365 13.24 -2.89 -24.24
C LYS A 365 12.21 -2.17 -25.10
N HIS A 366 11.71 -2.79 -26.18
CA HIS A 366 10.63 -2.22 -26.99
C HIS A 366 9.38 -1.95 -26.16
N LEU A 367 8.99 -2.93 -25.33
CA LEU A 367 7.88 -2.78 -24.40
C LEU A 367 8.12 -1.63 -23.41
N ASN A 368 9.30 -1.57 -22.78
CA ASN A 368 9.66 -0.51 -21.83
C ASN A 368 9.56 0.88 -22.46
N LYS A 369 10.19 1.04 -23.64
CA LYS A 369 10.18 2.29 -24.40
C LYS A 369 8.77 2.70 -24.80
N TRP A 370 7.96 1.75 -25.26
CA TRP A 370 6.58 2.04 -25.63
C TRP A 370 5.77 2.52 -24.43
N VAL A 371 5.87 1.86 -23.26
CA VAL A 371 5.18 2.28 -22.04
C VAL A 371 5.63 3.68 -21.62
N PHE A 372 6.94 3.96 -21.62
CA PHE A 372 7.47 5.27 -21.25
C PHE A 372 6.91 6.43 -22.09
N TRP A 373 6.78 6.23 -23.40
CA TRP A 373 6.32 7.26 -24.33
C TRP A 373 4.80 7.36 -24.47
N ASN A 374 4.07 6.26 -24.28
CA ASN A 374 2.64 6.20 -24.58
C ASN A 374 1.74 6.29 -23.33
N ILE A 375 2.32 6.22 -22.13
CA ILE A 375 1.58 6.39 -20.88
C ILE A 375 1.94 7.74 -20.26
N GLN A 376 0.91 8.58 -20.08
CA GLN A 376 1.02 9.87 -19.44
C GLN A 376 1.26 9.68 -17.93
N LYS A 377 2.25 10.41 -17.39
CA LYS A 377 2.61 10.36 -15.97
C LYS A 377 1.70 11.32 -15.19
N VAL A 378 0.74 10.77 -14.47
CA VAL A 378 -0.21 11.52 -13.62
C VAL A 378 -0.39 10.77 -12.31
N PRO A 379 -0.62 11.44 -11.17
CA PRO A 379 -0.89 10.76 -9.92
C PRO A 379 -2.22 10.02 -10.01
N THR A 380 -2.25 8.80 -9.49
CA THR A 380 -3.43 7.94 -9.50
C THR A 380 -3.69 7.40 -8.10
N PHE A 381 -4.96 7.39 -7.69
CA PHE A 381 -5.42 6.83 -6.41
C PHE A 381 -6.16 5.51 -6.69
N SER A 382 -5.59 4.71 -7.60
CA SER A 382 -6.21 3.54 -8.18
C SER A 382 -5.47 2.26 -7.88
N LEU A 383 -6.16 1.13 -8.05
CA LEU A 383 -5.46 -0.13 -8.24
C LEU A 383 -4.86 -0.14 -9.65
N PRO A 384 -3.55 -0.39 -9.81
CA PRO A 384 -2.85 -0.31 -11.10
C PRO A 384 -3.18 -1.50 -12.00
N SER A 385 -4.41 -1.54 -12.52
CA SER A 385 -4.90 -2.58 -13.43
C SER A 385 -4.26 -2.42 -14.81
N ALA A 386 -3.38 -3.34 -15.21
CA ALA A 386 -2.63 -3.26 -16.47
C ALA A 386 -3.54 -3.03 -17.69
N ILE A 387 -4.68 -3.72 -17.78
CA ILE A 387 -5.64 -3.53 -18.88
C ILE A 387 -6.24 -2.11 -18.91
N ASN A 388 -6.49 -1.51 -17.74
CA ASN A 388 -7.00 -0.14 -17.67
C ASN A 388 -5.94 0.88 -18.06
N VAL A 389 -4.70 0.68 -17.61
CA VAL A 389 -3.57 1.55 -18.00
C VAL A 389 -3.40 1.52 -19.51
N LEU A 390 -3.55 0.34 -20.13
CA LEU A 390 -3.49 0.21 -21.59
C LEU A 390 -4.58 1.03 -22.30
N LYS A 391 -5.79 1.10 -21.76
CA LYS A 391 -6.95 1.83 -22.32
C LYS A 391 -6.87 3.33 -22.05
N GLU A 392 -6.61 3.71 -20.81
CA GLU A 392 -6.63 5.08 -20.32
C GLU A 392 -5.36 5.88 -20.65
N LYS A 393 -4.25 5.19 -20.96
CA LYS A 393 -2.95 5.78 -21.31
C LYS A 393 -2.41 6.75 -20.27
N ARG A 394 -2.72 6.53 -18.99
CA ARG A 394 -2.30 7.40 -17.90
C ARG A 394 -2.07 6.62 -16.60
N GLY A 395 -1.15 7.09 -15.76
CA GLY A 395 -0.93 6.57 -14.40
C GLY A 395 0.42 6.95 -13.81
N ASP A 396 0.71 6.50 -12.59
CA ASP A 396 1.96 6.74 -11.91
C ASP A 396 2.96 5.58 -12.09
N CYS A 397 4.00 5.51 -11.25
CA CYS A 397 5.00 4.44 -11.31
C CYS A 397 4.42 3.03 -11.18
N ASN A 398 3.32 2.86 -10.42
CA ASN A 398 2.64 1.59 -10.22
C ASN A 398 1.93 1.15 -11.49
N GLU A 399 1.19 2.05 -12.16
CA GLU A 399 0.51 1.76 -13.43
C GLU A 399 1.49 1.44 -14.55
N HIS A 400 2.58 2.21 -14.67
CA HIS A 400 3.62 1.94 -15.67
C HIS A 400 4.26 0.57 -15.44
N THR A 401 4.57 0.25 -14.19
CA THR A 401 5.14 -1.04 -13.78
C THR A 401 4.18 -2.19 -14.07
N ALA A 402 2.92 -2.07 -13.66
CA ALA A 402 1.91 -3.11 -13.85
C ALA A 402 1.69 -3.42 -15.34
N LEU A 403 1.60 -2.38 -16.18
CA LEU A 403 1.44 -2.55 -17.62
C LEU A 403 2.67 -3.21 -18.26
N LEU A 404 3.88 -2.76 -17.93
CA LEU A 404 5.10 -3.37 -18.48
C LEU A 404 5.24 -4.84 -18.06
N VAL A 405 4.94 -5.18 -16.80
CA VAL A 405 4.94 -6.59 -16.36
C VAL A 405 3.92 -7.41 -17.15
N ALA A 406 2.70 -6.91 -17.34
CA ALA A 406 1.66 -7.61 -18.08
C ALA A 406 2.05 -7.85 -19.55
N LEU A 407 2.59 -6.82 -20.22
CA LEU A 407 3.10 -6.93 -21.59
C LEU A 407 4.27 -7.90 -21.70
N ALA A 408 5.22 -7.87 -20.76
CA ALA A 408 6.36 -8.79 -20.76
C ALA A 408 5.90 -10.25 -20.57
N ARG A 409 4.98 -10.50 -19.62
CA ARG A 409 4.38 -11.82 -19.41
C ARG A 409 3.61 -12.32 -20.65
N ALA A 410 2.91 -11.44 -21.35
CA ALA A 410 2.22 -11.75 -22.60
C ALA A 410 3.20 -12.17 -23.72
N CYS A 411 4.43 -11.65 -23.71
CA CYS A 411 5.53 -12.10 -24.58
C CYS A 411 6.27 -13.35 -24.06
N ASN A 412 5.72 -14.04 -23.05
CA ASN A 412 6.34 -15.20 -22.38
C ASN A 412 7.72 -14.87 -21.76
N ILE A 413 7.91 -13.62 -21.32
CA ILE A 413 9.08 -13.18 -20.57
C ILE A 413 8.69 -13.16 -19.08
N PRO A 414 9.32 -13.97 -18.21
CA PRO A 414 9.00 -13.94 -16.79
C PRO A 414 9.31 -12.56 -16.22
N ALA A 415 8.32 -11.92 -15.59
CA ALA A 415 8.42 -10.55 -15.13
C ALA A 415 7.76 -10.35 -13.76
N ARG A 416 8.31 -9.42 -12.98
CA ARG A 416 7.76 -9.03 -11.67
C ARG A 416 7.94 -7.55 -11.41
N ALA A 417 7.00 -6.99 -10.66
CA ALA A 417 7.13 -5.66 -10.12
C ALA A 417 8.13 -5.65 -8.96
N VAL A 418 8.85 -4.55 -8.84
CA VAL A 418 9.79 -4.25 -7.78
C VAL A 418 9.37 -2.94 -7.15
N THR A 419 9.44 -2.85 -5.83
CA THR A 419 9.18 -1.61 -5.10
C THR A 419 10.35 -1.29 -4.20
N GLY A 420 10.66 -0.02 -4.09
CA GLY A 420 11.75 0.47 -3.28
C GLY A 420 11.78 1.98 -3.30
N ILE A 421 12.98 2.53 -3.39
CA ILE A 421 13.17 3.97 -3.52
C ILE A 421 14.12 4.28 -4.68
N ALA A 422 13.92 5.43 -5.32
CA ALA A 422 14.79 5.94 -6.36
C ALA A 422 15.14 7.42 -6.10
N TYR A 423 16.39 7.81 -6.33
CA TYR A 423 16.81 9.20 -6.14
C TYR A 423 16.28 10.09 -7.25
N VAL A 424 15.52 11.12 -6.91
CA VAL A 424 15.11 12.17 -7.83
C VAL A 424 15.96 13.42 -7.54
N PRO A 425 16.64 14.01 -8.55
CA PRO A 425 17.40 15.24 -8.36
C PRO A 425 16.48 16.42 -7.97
N PRO A 426 17.05 17.58 -7.62
CA PRO A 426 16.30 18.78 -7.33
C PRO A 426 15.23 19.08 -8.39
N THR A 427 13.98 19.09 -7.95
CA THR A 427 12.77 19.31 -8.79
C THR A 427 11.78 20.24 -8.10
N GLY A 428 12.11 20.77 -6.91
CA GLY A 428 11.16 21.51 -6.06
C GLY A 428 10.20 20.63 -5.24
N LEU A 429 10.26 19.30 -5.40
CA LEU A 429 9.49 18.32 -4.63
C LEU A 429 10.17 17.85 -3.33
N THR A 430 11.33 18.40 -2.98
CA THR A 430 12.17 17.90 -1.88
C THR A 430 12.02 18.74 -0.60
N ILE A 431 12.42 18.18 0.53
CA ILE A 431 12.38 18.86 1.84
C ILE A 431 13.80 19.25 2.27
N GLY A 432 13.99 20.51 2.67
CA GLY A 432 15.25 21.05 3.20
C GLY A 432 15.47 22.50 2.82
N GLU A 433 16.38 23.19 3.52
CA GLU A 433 16.84 24.56 3.16
C GLU A 433 17.67 24.56 1.86
N GLU A 434 18.35 23.46 1.58
CA GLU A 434 19.08 23.22 0.33
C GLU A 434 18.47 22.00 -0.39
N ASP A 435 17.87 22.21 -1.56
CA ASP A 435 17.38 21.11 -2.41
C ASP A 435 18.56 20.32 -2.97
N ARG A 436 18.88 19.20 -2.33
CA ARG A 436 19.92 18.25 -2.73
C ARG A 436 19.34 17.03 -3.44
N GLY A 437 18.07 17.05 -3.84
CA GLY A 437 17.34 15.88 -4.30
C GLY A 437 16.81 15.02 -3.14
N SER A 438 15.96 14.06 -3.45
CA SER A 438 15.36 13.16 -2.46
C SER A 438 15.12 11.79 -3.04
N PHE A 439 15.15 10.76 -2.19
CA PHE A 439 14.69 9.44 -2.56
C PHE A 439 13.16 9.39 -2.43
N PHE A 440 12.49 8.99 -3.50
CA PHE A 440 11.04 8.78 -3.53
C PHE A 440 10.75 7.29 -3.57
N TYR A 441 9.66 6.88 -2.93
CA TYR A 441 9.11 5.55 -3.14
C TYR A 441 8.78 5.37 -4.61
N HIS A 442 9.22 4.26 -5.17
CA HIS A 442 9.15 4.03 -6.60
C HIS A 442 8.93 2.55 -6.92
N ALA A 443 8.26 2.31 -8.03
CA ALA A 443 8.03 0.99 -8.58
C ALA A 443 8.65 0.86 -9.98
N TRP A 444 9.29 -0.27 -10.25
CA TRP A 444 9.89 -0.60 -11.54
C TRP A 444 9.80 -2.12 -11.81
N VAL A 445 10.41 -2.58 -12.91
CA VAL A 445 10.24 -3.96 -13.40
C VAL A 445 11.56 -4.73 -13.35
N GLU A 446 11.46 -6.01 -12.98
CA GLU A 446 12.50 -7.01 -13.24
C GLU A 446 11.97 -8.07 -14.23
N VAL A 447 12.73 -8.34 -15.29
CA VAL A 447 12.48 -9.42 -16.26
C VAL A 447 13.57 -10.49 -16.17
N TYR A 448 13.21 -11.76 -16.28
CA TYR A 448 14.15 -12.87 -16.18
C TYR A 448 14.61 -13.34 -17.56
N ILE A 449 15.85 -13.04 -17.92
CA ILE A 449 16.41 -13.33 -19.25
C ILE A 449 17.84 -13.86 -19.08
N SER A 450 18.15 -14.94 -19.82
CA SER A 450 19.50 -15.54 -19.83
C SER A 450 20.04 -15.91 -18.45
N GLY A 451 19.17 -16.41 -17.57
CA GLY A 451 19.57 -16.90 -16.24
C GLY A 451 19.57 -15.83 -15.14
N THR A 452 19.34 -14.56 -15.46
CA THR A 452 19.38 -13.46 -14.48
C THR A 452 18.13 -12.60 -14.55
N TRP A 453 17.76 -12.01 -13.41
CA TRP A 453 16.86 -10.86 -13.43
C TRP A 453 17.58 -9.68 -14.10
N ARG A 454 16.84 -8.84 -14.82
CA ARG A 454 17.31 -7.60 -15.45
C ARG A 454 16.27 -6.53 -15.18
N MET A 455 16.71 -5.34 -14.81
CA MET A 455 15.82 -4.25 -14.39
C MET A 455 15.50 -3.33 -15.56
N LEU A 456 14.25 -2.89 -15.63
CA LEU A 456 13.71 -1.89 -16.55
C LEU A 456 12.89 -0.89 -15.74
N ASP A 457 12.97 0.39 -16.09
CA ASP A 457 12.12 1.43 -15.49
C ASP A 457 11.28 2.11 -16.58
N PRO A 458 9.97 1.81 -16.67
CA PRO A 458 9.09 2.41 -17.66
C PRO A 458 8.69 3.86 -17.30
N THR A 459 8.89 4.31 -16.06
CA THR A 459 8.57 5.67 -15.64
C THR A 459 9.72 6.62 -15.96
N PHE A 460 10.96 6.18 -15.78
CA PHE A 460 12.15 6.95 -16.14
C PHE A 460 12.71 6.62 -17.54
N GLY A 461 12.14 5.62 -18.22
CA GLY A 461 12.56 5.20 -19.56
C GLY A 461 13.92 4.50 -19.57
N GLN A 462 14.33 3.88 -18.46
CA GLN A 462 15.63 3.26 -18.34
C GLN A 462 15.60 1.79 -18.76
N GLU A 463 16.45 1.45 -19.72
CA GLU A 463 16.72 0.07 -20.14
C GLU A 463 17.86 -0.57 -19.32
N ASP A 464 18.55 0.26 -18.55
CA ASP A 464 19.70 -0.09 -17.72
C ASP A 464 19.64 0.75 -16.43
N VAL A 465 18.81 0.27 -15.50
CA VAL A 465 18.48 0.95 -14.24
C VAL A 465 19.75 1.23 -13.44
N ASP A 466 19.94 2.48 -13.01
CA ASP A 466 21.13 2.94 -12.26
C ASP A 466 21.16 2.44 -10.81
N ALA A 467 22.28 2.67 -10.12
CA ALA A 467 22.46 2.24 -8.73
C ALA A 467 21.72 3.13 -7.69
N THR A 468 21.03 4.19 -8.11
CA THR A 468 20.19 5.00 -7.21
C THR A 468 18.81 4.38 -6.94
N HIS A 469 18.51 3.24 -7.55
CA HIS A 469 17.33 2.42 -7.27
C HIS A 469 17.67 1.39 -6.21
N ILE A 470 17.07 1.54 -5.03
CA ILE A 470 17.28 0.65 -3.89
C ILE A 470 16.04 -0.20 -3.70
N LYS A 471 16.19 -1.51 -3.92
CA LYS A 471 15.11 -2.49 -3.89
C LYS A 471 14.70 -2.82 -2.46
N PHE A 472 13.42 -2.72 -2.14
CA PHE A 472 12.88 -3.12 -0.85
C PHE A 472 12.07 -4.41 -0.94
N LEU A 473 11.22 -4.55 -1.95
CA LEU A 473 10.31 -5.68 -2.11
C LEU A 473 10.15 -6.03 -3.59
N HIS A 474 9.59 -7.20 -3.85
CA HIS A 474 9.19 -7.62 -5.18
C HIS A 474 7.97 -8.54 -5.12
N GLY A 475 7.25 -8.57 -6.24
CA GLY A 475 5.99 -9.28 -6.38
C GLY A 475 4.83 -8.32 -6.64
N ASP A 476 3.63 -8.88 -6.66
CA ASP A 476 2.42 -8.15 -7.01
C ASP A 476 2.04 -7.08 -5.95
N ILE A 477 1.10 -6.19 -6.30
CA ILE A 477 0.75 -4.98 -5.56
C ILE A 477 0.48 -5.23 -4.07
N GLU A 478 -0.08 -6.39 -3.70
CA GLU A 478 -0.47 -6.67 -2.32
C GLU A 478 0.76 -6.70 -1.39
N LYS A 479 1.92 -7.13 -1.92
CA LYS A 479 3.20 -7.06 -1.20
C LYS A 479 3.72 -5.63 -1.11
N GLN A 480 3.38 -4.77 -2.07
CA GLN A 480 3.85 -3.38 -2.09
C GLN A 480 3.19 -2.51 -1.01
N ALA A 481 1.98 -2.86 -0.56
CA ALA A 481 1.31 -2.18 0.56
C ALA A 481 2.14 -2.20 1.86
N GLU A 482 3.11 -3.10 1.98
CA GLU A 482 4.06 -3.13 3.10
C GLU A 482 4.97 -1.90 3.18
N ILE A 483 5.14 -1.16 2.09
CA ILE A 483 5.97 0.06 2.02
C ILE A 483 5.40 1.20 2.84
N VAL A 484 4.07 1.22 3.05
CA VAL A 484 3.38 2.24 3.85
C VAL A 484 4.02 2.42 5.23
N ARG A 485 4.54 1.33 5.81
CA ARG A 485 5.21 1.33 7.13
C ARG A 485 6.48 2.16 7.21
N LEU A 486 7.11 2.40 6.06
CA LEU A 486 8.38 3.12 5.96
C LEU A 486 8.16 4.63 5.78
N ILE A 487 6.98 5.05 5.32
CA ILE A 487 6.67 6.45 5.03
C ILE A 487 6.78 7.27 6.32
N GLY A 488 7.55 8.36 6.29
CA GLY A 488 7.84 9.21 7.45
C GLY A 488 8.91 8.68 8.41
N ASN A 489 9.12 7.36 8.48
CA ASN A 489 10.06 6.73 9.40
C ASN A 489 11.47 6.53 8.81
N LEU A 490 11.54 6.22 7.51
CA LEU A 490 12.79 5.91 6.83
C LEU A 490 13.69 7.15 6.71
N LYS A 491 14.96 7.00 7.09
CA LYS A 491 16.02 7.99 6.90
C LYS A 491 17.17 7.35 6.13
N ILE A 492 17.78 8.10 5.22
CA ILE A 492 18.89 7.65 4.38
C ILE A 492 20.05 8.64 4.46
N SER A 493 21.27 8.11 4.43
CA SER A 493 22.50 8.88 4.25
C SER A 493 23.34 8.19 3.19
N VAL A 494 23.64 8.90 2.11
CA VAL A 494 24.61 8.47 1.09
C VAL A 494 26.01 8.59 1.67
N GLU A 495 26.78 7.50 1.59
CA GLU A 495 28.18 7.42 2.04
C GLU A 495 29.15 7.53 0.86
N GLU A 496 28.82 6.90 -0.28
CA GLU A 496 29.68 6.85 -1.47
C GLU A 496 28.82 6.66 -2.73
N TYR A 497 29.19 7.25 -3.87
CA TYR A 497 28.63 6.92 -5.18
C TYR A 497 29.68 7.06 -6.29
N LYS A 498 29.46 6.37 -7.43
CA LYS A 498 30.35 6.43 -8.61
C LYS A 498 29.57 6.56 -9.92
#